data_AF-A0A7N2R0E3-F1
#
_entry.id   AF-A0A7N2R0E3-F1
#
_cell.length_a   1.000
_cell.length_b   1.000
_cell.length_c   1.000
_cell.angle_alpha   90.00
_cell.angle_beta   90.00
_cell.angle_gamma   90.00
#
_symmetry.space_group_name_H-M   'P 1'
#
loop_
_entity.id
_entity.type
_entity.pdbx_description
1 polymer ?
#
loop_
_entity_poly.entity_id
_entity_poly.type
_entity_poly.pdbx_seq_one_letter_code
_entity_poly.pdbx_strand_id
1 'polypeptide(L)'
;MKARAVEERRRCPQKPESQRNDSDTMNDPKCKSNGFYTYNAFIVATRSFNGFGTTGDVTTRKRELAAFLGQTSHETTGGWASAPDGPYAWGYCFVTENNKQTYCTSTSWPCAPGKQYYGRGPIQLTHNYNYGQAGQAIGADLINNPDLVATDPTLSFKTAIWFWMAPQANKPSSHDVIIGNWRPSAADTLAS
;
A
#
# COMPACT_ATOMS: atom_id res chain seq x y z
N MET A 1 -8.57 32.59 38.91
CA MET A 1 -9.05 31.52 38.01
C MET A 1 -8.17 31.52 36.76
N LYS A 2 -7.14 30.68 36.70
CA LYS A 2 -6.21 30.63 35.56
C LYS A 2 -6.63 29.51 34.62
N ALA A 3 -6.93 29.89 33.37
CA ALA A 3 -7.10 28.98 32.25
C ALA A 3 -5.74 28.35 31.90
N ARG A 4 -5.63 27.02 32.00
CA ARG A 4 -4.62 26.21 31.30
C ARG A 4 -5.02 24.74 31.39
N ALA A 5 -5.87 24.32 30.47
CA ALA A 5 -6.20 22.91 30.29
C ALA A 5 -6.58 22.66 28.83
N VAL A 6 -5.68 22.96 27.91
CA VAL A 6 -5.70 22.41 26.55
C VAL A 6 -4.23 22.21 26.15
N GLU A 7 -3.93 21.08 25.51
CA GLU A 7 -2.64 20.69 24.89
C GLU A 7 -1.75 19.67 25.63
N GLU A 8 -2.31 18.59 26.17
CA GLU A 8 -1.60 17.30 26.25
C GLU A 8 -2.30 16.27 25.36
N ARG A 9 -2.17 16.45 24.04
CA ARG A 9 -2.40 15.33 23.12
C ARG A 9 -1.23 14.37 23.26
N ARG A 10 -1.54 13.16 23.71
CA ARG A 10 -0.64 11.99 23.76
C ARG A 10 0.15 11.87 22.46
N ARG A 11 1.39 12.35 22.48
CA ARG A 11 2.39 12.05 21.45
C ARG A 11 2.70 10.55 21.57
N CYS A 12 2.74 9.81 20.47
CA CYS A 12 3.32 8.45 20.50
C CYS A 12 4.70 8.57 21.17
N PRO A 13 5.04 7.68 22.13
CA PRO A 13 6.36 7.72 22.76
C PRO A 13 7.40 7.62 21.64
N GLN A 14 8.18 8.68 21.47
CA GLN A 14 9.27 8.67 20.51
C GLN A 14 10.41 7.85 21.12
N LYS A 15 10.96 6.91 20.34
CA LYS A 15 12.20 6.23 20.72
C LYS A 15 13.28 7.30 21.02
N PRO A 16 14.13 7.09 22.05
CA PRO A 16 15.28 7.95 22.32
C PRO A 16 16.14 8.11 21.06
N GLU A 17 16.80 9.26 20.91
CA GLU A 17 17.62 9.59 19.73
C GLU A 17 18.71 8.56 19.44
N SER A 18 19.25 7.92 20.47
CA SER A 18 20.23 6.82 20.37
C SER A 18 19.64 5.51 19.84
N GLN A 19 18.32 5.33 19.85
CA GLN A 19 17.61 4.16 19.33
C GLN A 19 16.82 4.46 18.05
N ARG A 20 16.92 5.69 17.51
CA ARG A 20 16.32 6.06 16.23
C ARG A 20 17.04 5.43 15.03
N ASN A 21 18.31 5.03 15.23
CA ASN A 21 19.13 4.38 14.21
C ASN A 21 19.09 2.85 14.26
N ASP A 22 18.46 2.27 15.29
CA ASP A 22 18.19 0.84 15.36
C ASP A 22 16.78 0.56 14.81
N SER A 23 16.78 -0.04 13.63
CA SER A 23 15.65 -0.63 12.89
C SER A 23 14.66 0.29 12.15
N ASP A 24 15.18 1.16 11.28
CA ASP A 24 14.47 1.46 10.04
C ASP A 24 14.77 0.37 8.99
N THR A 25 14.26 -0.83 9.23
CA THR A 25 14.45 -2.03 8.40
C THR A 25 14.04 -1.81 6.94
N MET A 26 13.02 -0.99 6.70
CA MET A 26 12.57 -0.63 5.36
C MET A 26 13.63 0.18 4.60
N ASN A 27 14.41 1.00 5.31
CA ASN A 27 15.50 1.80 4.75
C ASN A 27 16.89 1.18 5.00
N ASP A 28 16.94 -0.09 5.44
CA ASP A 28 18.18 -0.84 5.55
C ASP A 28 18.86 -0.92 4.16
N PRO A 29 20.19 -0.75 4.06
CA PRO A 29 20.92 -0.86 2.78
C PRO A 29 20.73 -2.19 2.04
N LYS A 30 20.27 -3.26 2.72
CA LYS A 30 19.92 -4.54 2.10
C LYS A 30 18.61 -4.47 1.32
N CYS A 31 17.74 -3.52 1.66
CA CYS A 31 16.47 -3.31 0.98
C CYS A 31 16.64 -2.54 -0.33
N LYS A 32 15.90 -2.99 -1.35
CA LYS A 32 15.92 -2.39 -2.69
C LYS A 32 15.09 -1.11 -2.76
N SER A 33 14.24 -0.86 -1.77
CA SER A 33 13.47 0.37 -1.64
C SER A 33 14.33 1.58 -1.26
N ASN A 34 15.36 1.42 -0.41
CA ASN A 34 16.39 2.42 -0.14
C ASN A 34 15.86 3.88 -0.01
N GLY A 35 14.94 4.12 0.93
CA GLY A 35 14.37 5.45 1.14
C GLY A 35 13.21 5.84 0.22
N PHE A 36 12.82 5.00 -0.72
CA PHE A 36 11.72 5.28 -1.66
C PHE A 36 10.39 5.52 -0.93
N TYR A 37 10.01 4.64 -0.01
CA TYR A 37 8.75 4.74 0.71
C TYR A 37 8.86 5.72 1.87
N THR A 38 8.31 6.92 1.69
CA THR A 38 8.33 7.95 2.74
C THR A 38 6.96 8.10 3.40
N TYR A 39 6.97 8.45 4.70
CA TYR A 39 5.74 8.78 5.42
C TYR A 39 4.95 9.90 4.74
N ASN A 40 5.64 10.94 4.24
CA ASN A 40 4.98 12.05 3.56
C ASN A 40 4.28 11.59 2.27
N ALA A 41 4.92 10.74 1.46
CA ALA A 41 4.30 10.18 0.25
C ALA A 41 3.03 9.38 0.59
N PHE A 42 3.08 8.56 1.65
CA PHE A 42 1.89 7.84 2.13
C PHE A 42 0.78 8.81 2.53
N ILE A 43 1.06 9.81 3.37
CA ILE A 43 0.06 10.80 3.81
C ILE A 43 -0.51 11.63 2.66
N VAL A 44 0.29 12.00 1.66
CA VAL A 44 -0.21 12.70 0.47
C VAL A 44 -1.11 11.78 -0.36
N ALA A 45 -0.75 10.51 -0.51
CA ALA A 45 -1.55 9.54 -1.23
C ALA A 45 -2.91 9.31 -0.55
N THR A 46 -2.96 9.13 0.79
CA THR A 46 -4.22 8.89 1.51
C THR A 46 -5.25 10.01 1.32
N ARG A 47 -4.80 11.26 1.16
CA ARG A 47 -5.68 12.41 0.93
C ARG A 47 -6.45 12.34 -0.40
N SER A 48 -6.05 11.47 -1.32
CA SER A 48 -6.75 11.26 -2.59
C SER A 48 -7.91 10.25 -2.49
N PHE A 49 -8.07 9.57 -1.35
CA PHE A 49 -9.05 8.50 -1.17
C PHE A 49 -9.90 8.74 0.06
N ASN A 50 -11.05 9.38 -0.15
CA ASN A 50 -12.03 9.59 0.92
C ASN A 50 -12.46 8.23 1.52
N GLY A 51 -12.50 8.14 2.84
CA GLY A 51 -12.88 6.94 3.58
C GLY A 51 -11.70 6.09 4.06
N PHE A 52 -10.59 6.04 3.30
CA PHE A 52 -9.41 5.25 3.70
C PHE A 52 -8.83 5.76 5.03
N GLY A 53 -8.80 4.89 6.05
CA GLY A 53 -8.32 5.22 7.40
C GLY A 53 -9.17 6.27 8.13
N THR A 54 -10.34 6.63 7.60
CA THR A 54 -11.21 7.69 8.13
C THR A 54 -12.66 7.26 8.34
N THR A 55 -13.06 6.08 7.87
CA THR A 55 -14.38 5.49 8.09
C THR A 55 -14.48 4.77 9.44
N GLY A 56 -15.62 4.87 10.11
CA GLY A 56 -15.89 4.20 11.38
C GLY A 56 -15.22 4.85 12.60
N ASP A 57 -15.19 4.11 13.72
CA ASP A 57 -14.54 4.54 14.96
C ASP A 57 -13.00 4.45 14.89
N VAL A 58 -12.32 4.93 15.93
CA VAL A 58 -10.84 4.93 15.98
C VAL A 58 -10.26 3.51 15.89
N THR A 59 -10.96 2.50 16.41
CA THR A 59 -10.50 1.11 16.36
C THR A 59 -10.58 0.58 14.94
N THR A 60 -11.69 0.82 14.23
CA THR A 60 -11.86 0.44 12.82
C THR A 60 -10.84 1.14 11.93
N ARG A 61 -10.61 2.45 12.11
CA ARG A 61 -9.59 3.20 11.35
C ARG A 61 -8.18 2.64 11.56
N LYS A 62 -7.81 2.32 12.81
CA LYS A 62 -6.53 1.68 13.12
C LYS A 62 -6.42 0.29 12.52
N ARG A 63 -7.50 -0.50 12.58
CA ARG A 63 -7.56 -1.84 12.00
C ARG A 63 -7.38 -1.80 10.49
N GLU A 64 -8.03 -0.87 9.80
CA GLU A 64 -7.85 -0.69 8.35
C GLU A 64 -6.40 -0.36 8.00
N LEU A 65 -5.80 0.63 8.67
CA LEU A 65 -4.39 0.98 8.44
C LEU A 65 -3.46 -0.21 8.74
N ALA A 66 -3.69 -0.94 9.83
CA ALA A 66 -2.90 -2.12 10.16
C ALA A 66 -3.06 -3.24 9.12
N ALA A 67 -4.28 -3.49 8.63
CA ALA A 67 -4.55 -4.50 7.63
C ALA A 67 -3.92 -4.14 6.28
N PHE A 68 -4.09 -2.89 5.82
CA PHE A 68 -3.46 -2.38 4.61
C PHE A 68 -1.94 -2.48 4.68
N LEU A 69 -1.34 -1.98 5.76
CA LEU A 69 0.12 -2.03 5.96
C LEU A 69 0.62 -3.47 6.10
N GLY A 70 -0.15 -4.36 6.74
CA GLY A 70 0.20 -5.77 6.89
C GLY A 70 0.25 -6.49 5.54
N GLN A 71 -0.79 -6.33 4.73
CA GLN A 71 -0.85 -6.93 3.38
C GLN A 71 0.25 -6.39 2.48
N THR A 72 0.38 -5.06 2.39
CA THR A 72 1.41 -4.44 1.55
C THR A 72 2.84 -4.73 2.03
N SER A 73 3.05 -4.88 3.35
CA SER A 73 4.32 -5.37 3.89
C SER A 73 4.64 -6.78 3.44
N HIS A 74 3.65 -7.67 3.39
CA HIS A 74 3.83 -9.02 2.86
C HIS A 74 4.25 -9.00 1.39
N GLU A 75 3.56 -8.23 0.54
CA GLU A 75 3.87 -8.13 -0.89
C GLU A 75 5.28 -7.61 -1.18
N THR A 76 5.87 -6.90 -0.24
CA THR A 76 7.17 -6.21 -0.41
C THR A 76 8.22 -6.67 0.59
N THR A 77 8.00 -7.79 1.27
CA THR A 77 8.86 -8.21 2.38
C THR A 77 10.26 -8.60 1.93
N GLY A 78 11.25 -8.19 2.70
CA GLY A 78 12.62 -8.73 2.66
C GLY A 78 12.93 -9.66 3.83
N GLY A 79 11.92 -10.00 4.64
CA GLY A 79 12.10 -10.73 5.89
C GLY A 79 12.39 -12.21 5.68
N TRP A 80 13.18 -12.77 6.59
CA TRP A 80 13.47 -14.20 6.70
C TRP A 80 13.34 -14.65 8.17
N ALA A 81 13.32 -15.96 8.41
CA ALA A 81 12.99 -16.52 9.72
C ALA A 81 13.84 -15.98 10.90
N SER A 82 15.11 -15.65 10.64
CA SER A 82 16.07 -15.12 11.61
C SER A 82 16.44 -13.65 11.35
N ALA A 83 15.59 -12.89 10.67
CA ALA A 83 15.85 -11.48 10.39
C ALA A 83 15.95 -10.67 11.70
N PRO A 84 16.82 -9.65 11.76
CA PRO A 84 16.83 -8.69 12.87
C PRO A 84 15.42 -8.15 13.13
N ASP A 85 15.00 -8.12 14.40
CA ASP A 85 13.64 -7.75 14.84
C ASP A 85 12.50 -8.62 14.27
N GLY A 86 12.84 -9.78 13.70
CA GLY A 86 11.90 -10.78 13.17
C GLY A 86 11.45 -10.52 11.73
N PRO A 87 10.87 -11.53 11.05
CA PRO A 87 10.51 -11.44 9.63
C PRO A 87 9.48 -10.35 9.31
N TYR A 88 8.63 -9.98 10.28
CA TYR A 88 7.55 -9.03 10.08
C TYR A 88 7.98 -7.56 10.19
N ALA A 89 9.21 -7.30 10.63
CA ALA A 89 9.79 -5.96 10.62
C ALA A 89 10.25 -5.53 9.21
N TRP A 90 10.36 -6.45 8.25
CA TRP A 90 11.03 -6.23 6.94
C TRP A 90 10.06 -5.98 5.78
N GLY A 91 8.86 -5.45 6.07
CA GLY A 91 7.95 -4.97 5.03
C GLY A 91 8.54 -3.80 4.24
N TYR A 92 8.02 -3.54 3.03
CA TYR A 92 8.42 -2.42 2.19
C TYR A 92 9.90 -2.42 1.76
N CYS A 93 10.53 -3.60 1.76
CA CYS A 93 11.92 -3.77 1.37
C CYS A 93 12.12 -3.75 -0.16
N PHE A 94 11.11 -4.18 -0.92
CA PHE A 94 11.11 -4.17 -2.38
C PHE A 94 10.13 -3.15 -2.98
N VAL A 95 10.51 -2.58 -4.13
CA VAL A 95 9.64 -1.71 -4.93
C VAL A 95 9.15 -2.41 -6.19
N THR A 96 9.99 -3.25 -6.79
CA THR A 96 9.66 -3.98 -8.02
C THR A 96 9.80 -5.47 -7.81
N GLU A 97 9.01 -6.24 -8.54
CA GLU A 97 9.12 -7.68 -8.66
C GLU A 97 10.54 -8.10 -9.03
N ASN A 98 11.01 -9.20 -8.43
CA ASN A 98 12.34 -9.75 -8.71
C ASN A 98 12.42 -10.43 -10.08
N ASN A 99 11.40 -11.21 -10.45
CA ASN A 99 11.34 -11.93 -11.73
C ASN A 99 10.46 -11.20 -12.74
N LYS A 100 10.97 -10.12 -13.30
CA LYS A 100 10.19 -9.21 -14.15
C LYS A 100 9.71 -9.87 -15.44
N GLN A 101 8.40 -9.87 -15.66
CA GLN A 101 7.78 -10.25 -16.94
C GLN A 101 6.95 -9.10 -17.53
N THR A 102 6.51 -9.24 -18.79
CA THR A 102 5.78 -8.17 -19.48
C THR A 102 4.35 -7.99 -18.97
N TYR A 103 3.66 -9.08 -18.58
CA TYR A 103 2.26 -9.07 -18.13
C TYR A 103 1.31 -8.24 -19.01
N CYS A 104 1.47 -8.36 -20.33
CA CYS A 104 0.58 -7.77 -21.32
C CYS A 104 -0.47 -8.80 -21.73
N THR A 105 -1.65 -8.78 -21.11
CA THR A 105 -2.66 -9.85 -21.26
C THR A 105 -4.05 -9.35 -21.65
N SER A 106 -4.34 -8.06 -21.50
CA SER A 106 -5.64 -7.48 -21.88
C SER A 106 -5.58 -6.69 -23.19
N THR A 107 -6.61 -6.82 -24.02
CA THR A 107 -6.80 -6.01 -25.24
C THR A 107 -7.50 -4.68 -24.98
N SER A 108 -8.29 -4.57 -23.90
CA SER A 108 -8.97 -3.33 -23.51
C SER A 108 -8.01 -2.25 -22.99
N TRP A 109 -6.80 -2.66 -22.61
CA TRP A 109 -5.71 -1.79 -22.15
C TRP A 109 -4.44 -2.06 -22.96
N PRO A 110 -4.38 -1.63 -24.23
CA PRO A 110 -3.27 -1.97 -25.11
C PRO A 110 -1.92 -1.58 -24.53
N CYS A 111 -0.96 -2.50 -24.61
CA CYS A 111 0.36 -2.29 -24.05
C CYS A 111 1.17 -1.32 -24.90
N ALA A 112 1.80 -0.37 -24.25
CA ALA A 112 2.71 0.55 -24.91
C ALA A 112 3.98 -0.20 -25.39
N PRO A 113 4.51 0.11 -26.59
CA PRO A 113 5.71 -0.53 -27.11
C PRO A 113 6.88 -0.46 -26.12
N GLY A 114 7.53 -1.61 -25.87
CA GLY A 114 8.68 -1.72 -24.97
C GLY A 114 8.36 -1.56 -23.48
N LYS A 115 7.08 -1.43 -23.08
CA LYS A 115 6.67 -1.33 -21.68
C LYS A 115 6.31 -2.69 -21.08
N GLN A 116 6.53 -2.82 -19.78
CA GLN A 116 6.27 -4.02 -19.00
C GLN A 116 5.46 -3.69 -17.75
N TYR A 117 4.56 -4.60 -17.37
CA TYR A 117 3.57 -4.43 -16.31
C TYR A 117 3.77 -5.44 -15.17
N TYR A 118 5.04 -5.77 -14.86
CA TYR A 118 5.43 -6.53 -13.66
C TYR A 118 5.06 -5.82 -12.37
N GLY A 119 5.14 -6.55 -11.25
CA GLY A 119 4.79 -6.04 -9.92
C GLY A 119 5.57 -4.77 -9.55
N ARG A 120 4.86 -3.69 -9.22
CA ARG A 120 5.45 -2.46 -8.68
C ARG A 120 4.66 -1.91 -7.50
N GLY A 121 5.37 -1.25 -6.59
CA GLY A 121 4.81 -0.55 -5.43
C GLY A 121 4.29 -1.48 -4.33
N PRO A 122 3.58 -0.92 -3.32
CA PRO A 122 3.22 -1.63 -2.10
C PRO A 122 2.29 -2.83 -2.31
N ILE A 123 1.44 -2.80 -3.34
CA ILE A 123 0.51 -3.89 -3.66
C ILE A 123 1.04 -4.79 -4.79
N GLN A 124 2.28 -4.58 -5.22
CA GLN A 124 2.87 -5.25 -6.40
C GLN A 124 1.91 -5.25 -7.60
N LEU A 125 1.43 -4.06 -7.99
CA LEU A 125 0.49 -3.88 -9.09
C LEU A 125 1.04 -4.54 -10.36
N THR A 126 0.30 -5.48 -10.91
CA THR A 126 0.73 -6.35 -12.02
C THR A 126 -0.35 -6.45 -13.08
N HIS A 127 0.03 -6.64 -14.34
CA HIS A 127 -0.80 -6.68 -15.55
C HIS A 127 -1.27 -5.33 -16.10
N ASN A 128 -1.21 -5.20 -17.43
CA ASN A 128 -1.60 -4.00 -18.16
C ASN A 128 -3.02 -3.50 -17.83
N TYR A 129 -4.00 -4.39 -17.63
CA TYR A 129 -5.34 -3.96 -17.26
C TYR A 129 -5.41 -3.27 -15.89
N ASN A 130 -4.65 -3.75 -14.90
CA ASN A 130 -4.59 -3.13 -13.58
C ASN A 130 -3.87 -1.78 -13.63
N TYR A 131 -2.78 -1.66 -14.39
CA TYR A 131 -2.12 -0.38 -14.61
C TYR A 131 -3.05 0.63 -15.28
N GLY A 132 -3.81 0.19 -16.30
CA GLY A 132 -4.79 1.04 -16.97
C GLY A 132 -5.90 1.52 -16.05
N GLN A 133 -6.56 0.61 -15.33
CA GLN A 133 -7.63 0.92 -14.40
C GLN A 133 -7.15 1.82 -13.24
N ALA A 134 -5.99 1.50 -12.64
CA ALA A 134 -5.39 2.32 -11.60
C ALA A 134 -5.05 3.71 -12.12
N GLY A 135 -4.39 3.79 -13.29
CA GLY A 135 -3.98 5.04 -13.92
C GLY A 135 -5.17 5.95 -14.20
N GLN A 136 -6.25 5.39 -14.77
CA GLN A 136 -7.49 6.11 -14.99
C GLN A 136 -8.08 6.65 -13.68
N ALA A 137 -8.13 5.84 -12.63
CA ALA A 137 -8.71 6.22 -11.35
C ALA A 137 -7.91 7.30 -10.61
N ILE A 138 -6.57 7.29 -10.73
CA ILE A 138 -5.69 8.22 -10.02
C ILE A 138 -5.23 9.40 -10.87
N GLY A 139 -5.65 9.47 -12.13
CA GLY A 139 -5.30 10.54 -13.08
C GLY A 139 -3.86 10.49 -13.57
N ALA A 140 -3.31 9.29 -13.78
CA ALA A 140 -1.94 9.07 -14.27
C ALA A 140 -1.92 8.13 -15.48
N ASP A 141 -1.12 8.44 -16.51
CA ASP A 141 -0.94 7.55 -17.66
C ASP A 141 0.06 6.43 -17.35
N LEU A 142 -0.44 5.40 -16.68
CA LEU A 142 0.34 4.23 -16.27
C LEU A 142 0.46 3.16 -17.37
N ILE A 143 -0.28 3.29 -18.48
CA ILE A 143 -0.11 2.40 -19.64
C ILE A 143 1.19 2.75 -20.37
N ASN A 144 1.41 4.04 -20.65
CA ASN A 144 2.62 4.49 -21.31
C ASN A 144 3.78 4.69 -20.33
N ASN A 145 3.49 4.93 -19.03
CA ASN A 145 4.51 5.20 -18.02
C ASN A 145 4.38 4.29 -16.77
N PRO A 146 4.41 2.95 -16.91
CA PRO A 146 4.24 2.05 -15.77
C PRO A 146 5.35 2.18 -14.72
N ASP A 147 6.54 2.64 -15.11
CA ASP A 147 7.66 2.82 -14.20
C ASP A 147 7.41 3.91 -13.14
N LEU A 148 6.44 4.83 -13.36
CA LEU A 148 6.04 5.82 -12.36
C LEU A 148 5.63 5.17 -11.03
N VAL A 149 5.06 3.96 -11.06
CA VAL A 149 4.69 3.22 -9.84
C VAL A 149 5.92 2.82 -9.01
N ALA A 150 7.11 2.80 -9.60
CA ALA A 150 8.37 2.49 -8.94
C ALA A 150 9.34 3.68 -8.81
N THR A 151 9.00 4.86 -9.36
CA THR A 151 9.86 6.06 -9.33
C THR A 151 9.20 7.26 -8.66
N ASP A 152 7.88 7.30 -8.54
CA ASP A 152 7.14 8.28 -7.75
C ASP A 152 6.49 7.56 -6.55
N PRO A 153 6.96 7.81 -5.31
CA PRO A 153 6.44 7.11 -4.14
C PRO A 153 5.00 7.50 -3.80
N THR A 154 4.55 8.70 -4.17
CA THR A 154 3.15 9.10 -3.96
C THR A 154 2.25 8.34 -4.91
N LEU A 155 2.60 8.27 -6.20
CA LEU A 155 1.85 7.45 -7.18
C LEU A 155 1.89 5.96 -6.79
N SER A 156 3.02 5.48 -6.29
CA SER A 156 3.16 4.11 -5.78
C SER A 156 2.16 3.79 -4.67
N PHE A 157 2.03 4.67 -3.67
CA PHE A 157 1.01 4.50 -2.63
C PHE A 157 -0.42 4.68 -3.17
N LYS A 158 -0.64 5.59 -4.12
CA LYS A 158 -1.96 5.78 -4.72
C LYS A 158 -2.46 4.53 -5.44
N THR A 159 -1.61 3.79 -6.16
CA THR A 159 -2.05 2.54 -6.80
C THR A 159 -2.42 1.47 -5.77
N ALA A 160 -1.68 1.37 -4.67
CA ALA A 160 -2.00 0.43 -3.59
C ALA A 160 -3.32 0.78 -2.88
N ILE A 161 -3.54 2.06 -2.56
CA ILE A 161 -4.78 2.50 -1.91
C ILE A 161 -5.96 2.38 -2.89
N TRP A 162 -5.78 2.69 -4.18
CA TRP A 162 -6.81 2.43 -5.18
C TRP A 162 -7.22 0.95 -5.19
N PHE A 163 -6.27 0.04 -5.22
CA PHE A 163 -6.54 -1.40 -5.22
C PHE A 163 -7.31 -1.82 -3.95
N TRP A 164 -6.96 -1.24 -2.80
CA TRP A 164 -7.65 -1.49 -1.53
C TRP A 164 -9.11 -1.00 -1.52
N MET A 165 -9.36 0.14 -2.16
CA MET A 165 -10.66 0.82 -2.16
C MET A 165 -11.59 0.35 -3.29
N ALA A 166 -11.05 -0.23 -4.36
CA ALA A 166 -11.82 -0.61 -5.54
C ALA A 166 -12.30 -2.08 -5.48
N PRO A 167 -13.61 -2.35 -5.63
CA PRO A 167 -14.08 -3.71 -5.87
C PRO A 167 -13.60 -4.19 -7.26
N GLN A 168 -13.33 -5.48 -7.39
CA GLN A 168 -12.86 -6.09 -8.64
C GLN A 168 -13.71 -7.30 -9.00
N ALA A 169 -14.49 -7.18 -10.07
CA ALA A 169 -15.42 -8.21 -10.54
C ALA A 169 -16.34 -8.68 -9.39
N ASN A 170 -16.24 -9.95 -8.99
CA ASN A 170 -17.03 -10.53 -7.90
C ASN A 170 -16.41 -10.34 -6.50
N LYS A 171 -15.23 -9.70 -6.40
CA LYS A 171 -14.57 -9.44 -5.13
C LYS A 171 -14.96 -8.05 -4.60
N PRO A 172 -15.41 -7.92 -3.34
CA PRO A 172 -15.60 -6.62 -2.71
C PRO A 172 -14.27 -5.87 -2.57
N SER A 173 -14.34 -4.58 -2.27
CA SER A 173 -13.15 -3.82 -1.87
C SER A 173 -12.64 -4.34 -0.52
N SER A 174 -11.33 -4.33 -0.31
CA SER A 174 -10.75 -4.64 1.01
C SER A 174 -11.20 -3.63 2.07
N HIS A 175 -11.42 -2.38 1.65
CA HIS A 175 -12.05 -1.33 2.45
C HIS A 175 -13.38 -1.78 3.04
N ASP A 176 -14.35 -2.18 2.19
CA ASP A 176 -15.70 -2.54 2.66
C ASP A 176 -15.69 -3.76 3.56
N VAL A 177 -14.79 -4.71 3.31
CA VAL A 177 -14.60 -5.88 4.18
C VAL A 177 -14.13 -5.45 5.57
N ILE A 178 -13.04 -4.67 5.67
CA ILE A 178 -12.42 -4.38 6.97
C ILE A 178 -13.24 -3.43 7.84
N ILE A 179 -14.06 -2.57 7.24
CA ILE A 179 -14.97 -1.66 7.95
C ILE A 179 -16.33 -2.29 8.27
N GLY A 180 -16.60 -3.50 7.77
CA GLY A 180 -17.86 -4.22 8.01
C GLY A 180 -19.04 -3.78 7.12
N ASN A 181 -18.77 -3.13 5.98
CA ASN A 181 -19.80 -2.71 5.02
C ASN A 181 -20.12 -3.81 3.99
N TRP A 182 -19.21 -4.74 3.74
CA TRP A 182 -19.48 -5.85 2.85
C TRP A 182 -20.40 -6.89 3.51
N ARG A 183 -21.41 -7.33 2.75
CA ARG A 183 -22.30 -8.43 3.13
C ARG A 183 -22.04 -9.61 2.18
N PRO A 184 -21.61 -10.77 2.71
CA PRO A 184 -21.41 -11.97 1.89
C PRO A 184 -22.68 -12.36 1.14
N SER A 185 -22.52 -12.77 -0.12
CA SER A 185 -23.59 -13.39 -0.88
C SER A 185 -23.82 -14.84 -0.43
N ALA A 186 -24.89 -15.46 -0.94
CA ALA A 186 -25.11 -16.89 -0.73
C ALA A 186 -23.94 -17.74 -1.26
N ALA A 187 -23.37 -17.36 -2.41
CA ALA A 187 -22.21 -18.04 -2.97
C ALA A 187 -20.96 -17.92 -2.07
N ASP A 188 -20.75 -16.75 -1.46
CA ASP A 188 -19.62 -16.53 -0.54
C ASP A 188 -19.76 -17.36 0.74
N THR A 189 -20.98 -17.46 1.28
CA THR A 189 -21.27 -18.22 2.51
C THR A 189 -21.13 -19.73 2.30
N LEU A 190 -21.30 -20.21 1.07
CA LEU A 190 -21.11 -21.62 0.72
C LEU A 190 -19.64 -22.01 0.50
N ALA A 191 -18.74 -21.02 0.40
CA ALA A 191 -17.31 -21.23 0.16
C ALA A 191 -16.45 -21.15 1.44
N SER A 192 -17.06 -20.83 2.59
CA SER A 192 -16.41 -20.67 3.90
C SER A 192 -16.35 -21.93 4.75
#